data_AF-A0A7X5KMY3-F1
#
_entry.id   AF-A0A7X5KMY3-F1
#
_cell.length_a   1.000
_cell.length_b   1.000
_cell.length_c   1.000
_cell.angle_alpha   90.00
_cell.angle_beta   90.00
_cell.angle_gamma   90.00
#
_symmetry.space_group_name_H-M   'P 1'
#
loop_
_entity.id
_entity.type
_entity.pdbx_description
1 polymer ?
#
loop_
_entity_poly.entity_id
_entity_poly.type
_entity_poly.pdbx_seq_one_letter_code
_entity_poly.pdbx_strand_id
1 'polypeptide(L)'
;MGAKNKVIAGDYLGAFVTSTSGSVGITSTTAYQPVTKAMVAEHDLSYGETSKGIHIVSLTFRNGRKSLLEVDDRIYRDLLTSLF
;
A
#
# COMPACT_ATOMS: atom_id res chain seq x y z
N MET A 1 -12.70 0.22 -15.18
CA MET A 1 -12.26 1.24 -14.21
C MET A 1 -10.95 0.72 -13.60
N GLY A 2 -9.90 1.53 -13.52
CA GLY A 2 -8.59 1.13 -12.97
C GLY A 2 -8.51 1.31 -11.46
N ALA A 3 -7.47 0.77 -10.83
CA ALA A 3 -7.22 0.97 -9.40
C ALA A 3 -7.01 2.45 -9.07
N LYS A 4 -7.39 2.86 -7.87
CA LYS A 4 -7.20 4.23 -7.40
C LYS A 4 -5.79 4.52 -6.91
N ASN A 5 -5.00 3.49 -6.60
CA ASN A 5 -3.65 3.61 -6.03
C ASN A 5 -3.64 4.55 -4.80
N LYS A 6 -4.46 4.23 -3.80
CA LYS A 6 -4.66 5.07 -2.62
C LYS A 6 -4.97 4.28 -1.35
N VAL A 7 -4.78 4.92 -0.22
CA VAL A 7 -5.27 4.43 1.07
C VAL A 7 -6.78 4.67 1.14
N ILE A 8 -7.55 3.60 1.32
CA ILE A 8 -9.01 3.62 1.39
C ILE A 8 -9.56 3.50 2.82
N ALA A 9 -8.72 3.12 3.80
CA ALA A 9 -9.04 3.17 5.23
C ALA A 9 -7.77 3.26 6.10
N GLY A 10 -7.90 3.75 7.34
CA GLY A 10 -6.81 3.83 8.33
C GLY A 10 -6.13 5.20 8.44
N ASP A 11 -4.94 5.22 9.05
CA ASP A 11 -4.23 6.42 9.49
C ASP A 11 -3.68 7.31 8.36
N TYR A 12 -3.69 6.82 7.12
CA TYR A 12 -3.24 7.56 5.94
C TYR A 12 -4.37 7.72 4.92
N LEU A 13 -5.64 7.65 5.35
CA LEU A 13 -6.82 7.73 4.49
C LEU A 13 -6.71 8.86 3.44
N GLY A 14 -6.92 8.51 2.17
CA GLY A 14 -6.89 9.44 1.04
C GLY A 14 -5.50 9.75 0.49
N ALA A 15 -4.42 9.33 1.16
CA ALA A 15 -3.07 9.44 0.63
C ALA A 15 -2.87 8.51 -0.57
N PHE A 16 -2.03 8.93 -1.52
CA PHE A 16 -1.69 8.13 -2.69
C PHE A 16 -0.68 7.04 -2.34
N VAL A 17 -0.78 5.91 -3.02
CA VAL A 17 0.25 4.87 -3.01
C VAL A 17 1.00 4.98 -4.33
N THR A 18 2.30 5.19 -4.24
CA THR A 18 3.15 5.40 -5.42
C THR A 18 4.29 4.38 -5.42
N SER A 19 4.62 3.88 -6.62
CA SER A 19 5.86 3.13 -6.85
C SER A 19 6.79 3.92 -7.76
N THR A 20 8.01 4.19 -7.30
CA THR A 20 9.08 4.79 -8.12
C THR A 20 10.32 3.90 -8.02
N SER A 21 10.79 3.39 -9.16
CA SER A 21 11.96 2.51 -9.23
C SER A 21 11.91 1.31 -8.26
N GLY A 22 10.74 0.68 -8.11
CA GLY A 22 10.53 -0.47 -7.21
C GLY A 22 10.38 -0.11 -5.72
N SER A 23 10.53 1.17 -5.35
CA SER A 23 10.25 1.65 -3.99
C SER A 23 8.80 2.08 -3.89
N VAL A 24 8.06 1.44 -2.98
CA VAL A 24 6.66 1.79 -2.70
C VAL A 24 6.56 2.69 -1.48
N GLY A 25 5.72 3.71 -1.56
CA GLY A 25 5.42 4.58 -0.43
C GLY A 25 4.02 5.15 -0.48
N ILE A 26 3.53 5.55 0.69
CA ILE A 26 2.32 6.33 0.86
C ILE A 26 2.71 7.81 0.89
N THR A 27 2.15 8.60 -0.03
CA THR A 27 2.44 10.03 -0.15
C THR A 27 1.17 10.85 0.06
N SER A 28 1.30 11.89 0.88
CA SER A 28 0.29 12.92 1.11
C SER A 28 0.91 14.29 0.86
N THR A 29 0.11 15.34 0.95
CA THR A 29 0.61 16.73 0.80
C THR A 29 1.67 17.11 1.81
N THR A 30 1.71 16.45 2.98
CA THR A 30 2.57 16.84 4.12
C THR A 30 3.52 15.74 4.59
N ALA A 31 3.38 14.52 4.08
CA ALA A 31 4.15 13.39 4.56
C ALA A 31 4.36 12.32 3.49
N TYR A 32 5.55 11.71 3.53
CA TYR A 32 5.89 10.50 2.81
C TYR A 32 6.20 9.38 3.81
N GLN A 33 5.52 8.24 3.66
CA GLN A 33 5.74 7.04 4.46
C GLN A 33 6.22 5.91 3.54
N PRO A 34 7.50 5.51 3.60
CA PRO A 34 7.97 4.36 2.84
C PRO A 34 7.30 3.08 3.36
N VAL A 35 6.92 2.20 2.42
CA VAL A 35 6.36 0.88 2.71
C VAL A 35 7.45 -0.14 2.44
N THR A 36 8.22 -0.48 3.48
CA THR A 36 9.31 -1.46 3.44
C THR A 36 9.23 -2.41 4.63
N LYS A 37 9.88 -3.58 4.53
CA LYS A 37 10.00 -4.55 5.63
C LYS A 37 10.53 -3.98 6.95
N ALA A 38 11.36 -2.94 6.88
CA ALA A 38 11.90 -2.27 8.07
C ALA A 38 10.84 -1.41 8.79
N MET A 39 9.81 -0.94 8.08
CA MET A 39 8.77 -0.05 8.61
C MET A 39 7.45 -0.76 8.89
N VAL A 40 7.16 -1.83 8.15
CA VAL A 40 5.96 -2.65 8.31
C VAL A 40 6.22 -3.73 9.37
N ALA A 41 5.31 -3.82 10.35
CA ALA A 41 5.34 -4.82 11.40
C ALA A 41 4.55 -6.06 10.99
N GLU A 42 3.35 -5.84 10.45
CA GLU A 42 2.44 -6.88 10.00
C GLU A 42 1.84 -6.45 8.68
N HIS A 43 1.60 -7.41 7.80
CA HIS A 43 0.91 -7.19 6.54
C HIS A 43 -0.02 -8.37 6.28
N ASP A 44 -1.23 -8.06 5.83
CA ASP A 44 -2.15 -9.06 5.31
C ASP A 44 -2.44 -8.71 3.85
N LEU A 45 -1.96 -9.58 2.97
CA LEU A 45 -2.12 -9.48 1.54
C LEU A 45 -3.32 -10.33 1.14
N SER A 46 -4.52 -9.78 1.31
CA SER A 46 -5.73 -10.41 0.81
C SER A 46 -5.78 -10.33 -0.72
N TYR A 47 -5.32 -11.39 -1.39
CA TYR A 47 -5.55 -11.62 -2.82
C TYR A 47 -7.02 -12.07 -3.02
N GLY A 48 -7.99 -11.17 -2.84
CA GLY A 48 -9.37 -11.65 -2.74
C GLY A 48 -10.45 -10.60 -2.60
N GLU A 49 -10.63 -9.80 -3.66
CA GLU A 49 -11.90 -9.54 -4.36
C GLU A 49 -11.80 -8.20 -5.06
N THR A 50 -11.39 -8.27 -6.32
CA THR A 50 -11.13 -7.10 -7.14
C THR A 50 -11.42 -7.43 -8.58
N SER A 51 -12.19 -6.55 -9.23
CA SER A 51 -12.31 -6.56 -10.69
C SER A 51 -10.91 -6.52 -11.33
N LYS A 52 -10.66 -7.38 -12.33
CA LYS A 52 -9.43 -7.47 -13.15
C LYS A 52 -8.38 -6.37 -12.87
N GLY A 53 -7.38 -6.66 -12.02
CA GLY A 53 -6.16 -5.85 -11.84
C GLY A 53 -6.15 -4.81 -10.70
N ILE A 54 -7.16 -4.82 -9.82
CA ILE A 54 -7.15 -4.04 -8.57
C ILE A 54 -6.71 -4.99 -7.44
N HIS A 55 -6.09 -4.52 -6.35
CA HIS A 55 -5.71 -5.33 -5.19
C HIS A 55 -5.97 -4.55 -3.90
N ILE A 56 -6.41 -5.26 -2.85
CA ILE A 56 -6.60 -4.68 -1.52
C ILE A 56 -5.54 -5.23 -0.57
N VAL A 57 -4.80 -4.34 0.09
CA VAL A 57 -3.67 -4.71 0.97
C VAL A 57 -3.83 -4.03 2.31
N SER A 58 -3.79 -4.80 3.41
CA SER A 58 -3.74 -4.24 4.76
C SER A 58 -2.31 -4.22 5.29
N LEU A 59 -1.91 -3.11 5.90
CA LEU A 59 -0.59 -2.91 6.51
C LEU A 59 -0.74 -2.38 7.92
N THR A 60 0.07 -2.91 8.83
CA THR A 60 0.34 -2.35 10.16
C THR A 60 1.81 -1.95 10.23
N PHE A 61 2.08 -0.67 10.42
CA PHE A 61 3.43 -0.12 10.61
C PHE A 61 3.92 -0.38 12.03
N ARG A 62 5.25 -0.39 12.22
CA ARG A 62 5.90 -0.58 13.55
C ARG A 62 5.57 0.49 14.58
N ASN A 63 5.13 1.66 14.13
CA ASN A 63 4.63 2.72 14.99
C ASN A 63 3.16 2.51 15.41
N GLY A 64 2.55 1.38 15.06
CA GLY A 64 1.16 1.02 15.38
C GLY A 64 0.11 1.55 14.41
N ARG A 65 0.50 2.41 13.45
CA ARG A 65 -0.42 2.95 12.44
C ARG A 65 -0.84 1.86 11.46
N LYS A 66 -2.08 1.94 10.98
CA LYS A 66 -2.69 0.96 10.07
C LYS A 66 -3.16 1.62 8.78
N SER A 67 -3.17 0.86 7.70
CA SER A 67 -3.68 1.33 6.41
C SER A 67 -4.22 0.19 5.57
N LEU A 68 -5.36 0.45 4.92
CA LEU A 68 -5.94 -0.39 3.89
C LEU A 68 -5.74 0.29 2.54
N LEU A 69 -5.01 -0.35 1.64
CA LEU A 69 -4.61 0.18 0.35
C LEU A 69 -5.44 -0.46 -0.76
N GLU A 70 -5.81 0.32 -1.77
CA GLU A 70 -6.32 -0.16 -3.06
C GLU A 70 -5.28 0.19 -4.12
N VAL A 71 -4.68 -0.81 -4.77
CA VAL A 71 -3.54 -0.65 -5.69
C VAL A 71 -3.70 -1.48 -6.97
N ASP A 72 -3.01 -1.10 -8.04
CA ASP A 72 -2.94 -1.87 -9.28
C ASP A 72 -1.94 -3.04 -9.20
N ASP A 73 -1.93 -3.87 -10.26
CA ASP A 73 -1.01 -5.01 -10.41
C ASP A 73 0.47 -4.63 -10.27
N ARG A 74 0.87 -3.43 -10.72
CA ARG A 74 2.27 -2.99 -10.69
C ARG A 74 2.69 -2.69 -9.26
N ILE A 75 1.94 -1.83 -8.57
CA ILE A 75 2.24 -1.47 -7.18
C ILE A 75 2.10 -2.68 -6.26
N TYR A 76 1.16 -3.59 -6.53
CA TYR A 76 1.06 -4.84 -5.79
C TYR A 76 2.32 -5.70 -5.89
N ARG A 77 2.88 -5.88 -7.09
CA ARG A 77 4.15 -6.63 -7.28
C ARG A 77 5.33 -5.96 -6.59
N ASP A 78 5.39 -4.63 -6.65
CA ASP A 78 6.45 -3.87 -5.99
C ASP A 78 6.30 -3.94 -4.45
N LEU A 79 5.07 -3.97 -3.92
CA LEU A 79 4.80 -4.20 -2.49
C LEU A 79 5.29 -5.58 -2.04
N LEU A 80 5.00 -6.63 -2.81
CA LEU A 80 5.52 -7.97 -2.53
C LEU A 80 7.06 -7.96 -2.46
N THR A 81 7.70 -7.31 -3.43
CA THR A 81 9.16 -7.20 -3.49
C THR A 81 9.73 -6.40 -2.31
N SER A 82 8.99 -5.41 -1.79
CA SER A 82 9.45 -4.57 -0.68
C SER A 82 9.25 -5.21 0.70
N LEU A 83 8.33 -6.17 0.83
CA LEU A 83 7.95 -6.80 2.10
C LEU A 83 8.58 -8.18 2.30
N PHE A 84 8.89 -8.92 1.23
CA PHE A 84 9.48 -10.26 1.29
C PHE A 84 10.98 -10.23 0.98
#